data_AF-A0A5R8WJE7-F1
#
_entry.id   AF-A0A5R8WJE7-F1
#
_cell.length_a   1.000
_cell.length_b   1.000
_cell.length_c   1.000
_cell.angle_alpha   90.00
_cell.angle_beta   90.00
_cell.angle_gamma   90.00
#
_symmetry.space_group_name_H-M   'P 1'
#
loop_
_entity.id
_entity.type
_entity.pdbx_description
1 polymer ?
#
loop_
_entity_poly.entity_id
_entity_poly.type
_entity_poly.pdbx_seq_one_letter_code
_entity_poly.pdbx_strand_id
1 'polypeptide(L)'
;MLFSLHTTELVKPGGANLPLPPRLFLRTAPGQPALIMALCGTTGKLFPTTSYDGGPFQVVGGTAYASRQDLGAFFQTQHAGMLPAEGAATLLRVDGSTREVRPEKGRKSFGLAQLYAVLEATYIDVHCPQHGPYEGYIIVFDDEGKDRRRPINPLTTAMWYETYPLEHYAPVDVVAGPVLLMKSDLLR
;
A
#
# COMPACT_ATOMS: atom_id res chain seq x y z
N MET A 1 -0.93 12.26 -2.31
CA MET A 1 -0.83 10.84 -1.92
C MET A 1 0.45 10.59 -1.14
N LEU A 2 0.41 9.64 -0.20
CA LEU A 2 1.54 9.23 0.62
C LEU A 2 1.70 7.70 0.53
N PHE A 3 2.78 7.21 -0.07
CA PHE A 3 3.04 5.77 -0.24
C PHE A 3 4.11 5.32 0.75
N SER A 4 3.94 4.15 1.39
CA SER A 4 5.01 3.57 2.21
C SER A 4 6.20 3.16 1.36
N LEU A 5 7.42 3.40 1.85
CA LEU A 5 8.66 2.93 1.22
C LEU A 5 9.24 1.69 1.91
N HIS A 6 8.48 0.98 2.75
CA HIS A 6 8.97 -0.15 3.54
C HIS A 6 9.49 -1.31 2.67
N THR A 7 8.91 -1.54 1.49
CA THR A 7 9.40 -2.51 0.50
C THR A 7 10.38 -1.93 -0.51
N THR A 8 10.91 -0.74 -0.27
CA THR A 8 11.82 -0.07 -1.20
C THR A 8 13.24 -0.09 -0.66
N GLU A 9 14.20 -0.28 -1.55
CA GLU A 9 15.63 -0.27 -1.28
C GLU A 9 16.34 0.77 -2.16
N LEU A 10 17.45 1.30 -1.67
CA LEU A 10 18.41 2.03 -2.50
C LEU A 10 19.35 1.03 -3.16
N VAL A 11 19.46 1.11 -4.48
CA VAL A 11 20.32 0.26 -5.29
C VAL A 11 21.76 0.75 -5.16
N LYS A 12 22.67 -0.14 -4.74
CA LYS A 12 24.09 0.19 -4.59
C LYS A 12 24.90 -0.33 -5.78
N PRO A 13 25.87 0.44 -6.30
CA PRO A 13 26.82 -0.08 -7.27
C PRO A 13 27.68 -1.20 -6.66
N GLY A 14 27.66 -2.39 -7.29
CA GLY A 14 28.61 -3.48 -6.98
C GLY A 14 28.44 -4.15 -5.60
N GLY A 15 27.31 -3.97 -4.93
CA GLY A 15 27.06 -4.55 -3.60
C GLY A 15 25.57 -4.77 -3.31
N ALA A 16 25.26 -5.19 -2.08
CA ALA A 16 23.88 -5.40 -1.65
C ALA A 16 23.11 -4.07 -1.52
N ASN A 17 21.85 -4.08 -1.93
CA ASN A 17 20.93 -2.95 -1.78
C ASN A 17 20.76 -2.56 -0.30
N LEU A 18 20.39 -1.30 -0.06
CA LEU A 18 20.12 -0.78 1.28
C LEU A 18 18.60 -0.64 1.49
N PRO A 19 17.98 -1.40 2.41
CA PRO A 19 16.56 -1.24 2.70
C PRO A 19 16.27 0.13 3.30
N LEU A 20 15.17 0.75 2.86
CA LEU A 20 14.70 2.00 3.43
C LEU A 20 14.01 1.76 4.78
N PRO A 21 14.18 2.65 5.77
CA PRO A 21 13.46 2.55 7.03
C PRO A 21 11.93 2.50 6.84
N PRO A 22 11.20 1.73 7.67
CA PRO A 22 9.75 1.53 7.54
C PRO A 22 8.91 2.79 7.80
N ARG A 23 9.54 3.88 8.26
CA ARG A 23 8.92 5.18 8.54
C ARG A 23 9.18 6.22 7.44
N LEU A 24 9.71 5.78 6.30
CA LEU A 24 9.82 6.62 5.11
C LEU A 24 8.62 6.40 4.20
N PHE A 25 8.21 7.51 3.59
CA PHE A 25 7.10 7.57 2.68
C PHE A 25 7.49 8.39 1.45
N LEU A 26 6.91 8.05 0.31
CA LEU A 26 6.97 8.87 -0.89
C LEU A 26 5.70 9.70 -0.98
N ARG A 27 5.85 11.02 -0.83
CA ARG A 27 4.76 11.97 -1.04
C ARG A 27 4.73 12.38 -2.50
N THR A 28 3.59 12.21 -3.14
CA THR A 28 3.32 12.73 -4.48
C THR A 28 2.14 13.70 -4.43
N ALA A 29 2.21 14.77 -5.21
CA ALA A 29 1.12 15.74 -5.34
C ALA A 29 1.07 16.27 -6.78
N PRO A 30 -0.13 16.55 -7.34
CA PRO A 30 -0.25 17.12 -8.67
C PRO A 30 0.59 18.39 -8.83
N GLY A 31 1.37 18.46 -9.90
CA GLY A 31 2.22 19.61 -10.22
C GLY A 31 3.41 19.83 -9.27
N GLN A 32 3.69 18.91 -8.34
CA GLN A 32 4.84 19.00 -7.44
C GLN A 32 5.79 17.80 -7.62
N PRO A 33 7.11 17.99 -7.43
CA PRO A 33 8.04 16.87 -7.42
C PRO A 33 7.72 15.91 -6.26
N ALA A 34 7.87 14.61 -6.52
CA ALA A 34 7.80 13.61 -5.46
C ALA A 34 8.87 13.89 -4.40
N LEU A 35 8.53 13.76 -3.11
CA LEU A 35 9.44 13.97 -1.99
C LEU A 35 9.46 12.75 -1.07
N ILE A 36 10.64 12.44 -0.53
CA ILE A 36 10.74 11.46 0.55
C ILE A 36 10.43 12.16 1.87
N MET A 37 9.45 11.64 2.58
CA MET A 37 8.98 12.13 3.86
C MET A 37 9.34 11.11 4.94
N ALA A 38 9.77 11.57 6.10
CA ALA A 38 9.96 10.75 7.28
C ALA A 38 8.85 11.05 8.30
N LEU A 39 8.32 10.01 8.95
CA LEU A 39 7.37 10.13 10.04
C LEU A 39 8.10 10.14 11.39
N CYS A 40 7.97 11.24 12.12
CA CYS A 40 8.49 11.36 13.48
C CYS A 40 7.58 10.57 14.44
N GLY A 41 8.05 9.42 14.92
CA GLY A 41 7.24 8.53 15.76
C GLY A 41 6.82 9.11 17.12
N THR A 42 7.51 10.14 17.63
CA THR A 42 7.14 10.80 18.89
C THR A 42 6.09 11.89 18.72
N THR A 43 6.02 12.51 17.54
CA THR A 43 5.12 13.65 17.28
C THR A 43 4.01 13.35 16.28
N GLY A 44 4.10 12.22 15.57
CA GLY A 44 3.19 11.89 14.46
C GLY A 44 3.36 12.79 13.24
N LYS A 45 4.34 13.69 13.21
CA LYS A 45 4.52 14.67 12.14
C LYS A 45 5.37 14.13 10.99
N LEU A 46 4.99 14.47 9.77
CA LEU A 46 5.78 14.26 8.57
C LEU A 46 6.74 15.43 8.33
N PHE A 47 7.96 15.12 7.92
CA PHE A 47 8.93 16.11 7.47
C PHE A 47 9.66 15.61 6.22
N PRO A 48 9.98 16.49 5.26
CA PRO A 48 10.76 16.10 4.09
C PRO A 48 12.20 15.79 4.50
N THR A 49 12.82 14.84 3.81
CA THR A 49 14.25 14.52 3.95
C THR A 49 14.88 14.30 2.59
N THR A 50 16.14 14.70 2.45
CA THR A 50 16.96 14.51 1.25
C THR A 50 17.97 13.39 1.40
N SER A 51 18.06 12.76 2.59
CA SER A 51 19.05 11.72 2.91
C SER A 51 18.99 10.49 1.99
N TYR A 52 17.87 10.30 1.28
CA TYR A 52 17.61 9.15 0.42
C TYR A 52 17.37 9.55 -1.03
N ASP A 53 17.62 10.81 -1.42
CA ASP A 53 17.35 11.31 -2.78
C ASP A 53 18.32 10.73 -3.83
N GLY A 54 19.41 10.09 -3.40
CA GLY A 54 20.50 9.66 -4.28
C GLY A 54 20.13 8.62 -5.34
N GLY A 55 19.07 7.82 -5.14
CA GLY A 55 18.67 6.73 -6.04
C GLY A 55 19.83 5.80 -6.46
N PRO A 56 19.62 4.92 -7.44
CA PRO A 56 18.32 4.41 -7.91
C PRO A 56 17.55 3.70 -6.79
N PHE A 57 16.26 3.50 -6.98
CA PHE A 57 15.37 2.80 -6.04
C PHE A 57 14.94 1.46 -6.63
N GLN A 58 14.70 0.47 -5.80
CA GLN A 58 14.11 -0.80 -6.22
C GLN A 58 13.05 -1.21 -5.21
N VAL A 59 11.88 -1.59 -5.70
CA VAL A 59 10.92 -2.30 -4.86
C VAL A 59 11.41 -3.76 -4.75
N VAL A 60 11.49 -4.31 -3.54
CA VAL A 60 12.03 -5.65 -3.27
C VAL A 60 11.40 -6.68 -4.21
N GLY A 61 12.24 -7.39 -4.97
CA GLY A 61 11.80 -8.41 -5.94
C GLY A 61 11.19 -7.84 -7.24
N GLY A 62 11.18 -6.53 -7.41
CA GLY A 62 10.59 -5.84 -8.56
C GLY A 62 11.60 -5.02 -9.37
N THR A 63 11.07 -4.09 -10.17
CA THR A 63 11.80 -3.23 -11.09
C THR A 63 12.61 -2.16 -10.36
N ALA A 64 13.75 -1.79 -10.92
CA ALA A 64 14.54 -0.63 -10.48
C ALA A 64 14.06 0.65 -11.16
N TYR A 65 14.01 1.74 -10.41
CA TYR A 65 13.58 3.07 -10.80
C TYR A 65 14.76 4.03 -10.66
N ALA A 66 15.08 4.78 -11.72
CA ALA A 66 16.26 5.65 -11.73
C ALA A 66 16.16 6.78 -10.70
N SER A 67 14.94 7.27 -10.44
CA SER A 67 14.67 8.36 -9.52
C SER A 67 13.44 8.14 -8.66
N ARG A 68 13.30 8.93 -7.58
CA ARG A 68 12.08 8.95 -6.76
C ARG A 68 10.86 9.45 -7.54
N GLN A 69 11.08 10.20 -8.63
CA GLN A 69 10.03 10.67 -9.53
C GLN A 69 9.48 9.50 -10.36
N ASP A 70 10.36 8.63 -10.88
CA ASP A 70 9.94 7.43 -11.61
C ASP A 70 9.20 6.46 -10.70
N LEU A 71 9.70 6.26 -9.47
CA LEU A 71 9.01 5.46 -8.45
C LEU A 71 7.65 6.07 -8.07
N GLY A 72 7.59 7.40 -7.95
CA GLY A 72 6.36 8.13 -7.69
C GLY A 72 5.32 7.97 -8.79
N ALA A 73 5.74 8.10 -10.05
CA ALA A 73 4.89 7.88 -11.20
C ALA A 73 4.33 6.45 -11.23
N PHE A 74 5.17 5.45 -10.95
CA PHE A 74 4.73 4.06 -10.83
C PHE A 74 3.63 3.90 -9.78
N PHE A 75 3.86 4.34 -8.54
CA PHE A 75 2.84 4.20 -7.50
C PHE A 75 1.55 4.98 -7.80
N GLN A 76 1.65 6.16 -8.43
CA GLN A 76 0.48 6.91 -8.88
C GLN A 76 -0.33 6.15 -9.94
N THR A 77 0.34 5.53 -10.92
CA THR A 77 -0.31 4.68 -11.92
C THR A 77 -1.00 3.48 -11.28
N GLN A 78 -0.33 2.79 -10.36
CA GLN A 78 -0.91 1.64 -9.66
C GLN A 78 -2.11 2.05 -8.80
N HIS A 79 -2.01 3.18 -8.09
CA HIS A 79 -3.10 3.74 -7.29
C HIS A 79 -4.31 4.11 -8.14
N ALA A 80 -4.11 4.77 -9.28
CA ALA A 80 -5.19 5.13 -10.20
C ALA A 80 -5.92 3.88 -10.76
N GLY A 81 -5.21 2.76 -10.90
CA GLY A 81 -5.75 1.50 -11.39
C GLY A 81 -6.18 0.51 -10.30
N MET A 82 -6.17 0.89 -9.01
CA MET A 82 -6.40 -0.07 -7.94
C MET A 82 -7.89 -0.35 -7.68
N LEU A 83 -8.78 0.55 -8.09
CA LEU A 83 -10.22 0.37 -7.90
C LEU A 83 -10.70 -0.85 -8.70
N PRO A 84 -11.43 -1.78 -8.06
CA PRO A 84 -11.86 -3.00 -8.71
C PRO A 84 -12.93 -2.75 -9.78
N ALA A 85 -12.90 -3.56 -10.83
CA ALA A 85 -14.00 -3.67 -11.76
C ALA A 85 -15.26 -4.24 -11.09
N GLU A 86 -16.41 -4.09 -11.74
CA GLU A 86 -17.67 -4.64 -11.23
C GLU A 86 -17.59 -6.17 -11.04
N GLY A 87 -18.04 -6.65 -9.88
CA GLY A 87 -18.01 -8.06 -9.51
C GLY A 87 -16.62 -8.64 -9.24
N ALA A 88 -15.59 -7.80 -9.07
CA ALA A 88 -14.23 -8.22 -8.78
C ALA A 88 -13.67 -7.56 -7.52
N ALA A 89 -12.56 -8.09 -7.04
CA ALA A 89 -11.68 -7.48 -6.06
C ALA A 89 -10.34 -7.17 -6.74
N THR A 90 -9.59 -6.22 -6.18
CA THR A 90 -8.20 -5.96 -6.57
C THR A 90 -7.29 -6.39 -5.43
N LEU A 91 -6.39 -7.33 -5.69
CA LEU A 91 -5.27 -7.65 -4.82
C LEU A 91 -4.19 -6.58 -4.96
N LEU A 92 -3.93 -5.86 -3.87
CA LEU A 92 -2.87 -4.88 -3.71
C LEU A 92 -1.69 -5.58 -3.05
N ARG A 93 -0.59 -5.75 -3.78
CA ARG A 93 0.60 -6.42 -3.24
C ARG A 93 1.56 -5.42 -2.61
N VAL A 94 2.45 -5.93 -1.75
CA VAL A 94 3.46 -5.12 -1.04
C VAL A 94 4.53 -4.56 -1.98
N ASP A 95 4.69 -5.13 -3.17
CA ASP A 95 5.54 -4.60 -4.25
C ASP A 95 4.87 -3.45 -5.03
N GLY A 96 3.66 -3.03 -4.62
CA GLY A 96 2.88 -2.00 -5.29
C GLY A 96 2.15 -2.48 -6.54
N SER A 97 2.28 -3.75 -6.94
CA SER A 97 1.52 -4.30 -8.06
C SER A 97 0.06 -4.49 -7.67
N THR A 98 -0.83 -4.36 -8.65
CA THR A 98 -2.23 -4.75 -8.53
C THR A 98 -2.52 -6.03 -9.32
N ARG A 99 -3.55 -6.78 -8.91
CA ARG A 99 -4.06 -7.93 -9.66
C ARG A 99 -5.55 -8.08 -9.43
N GLU A 100 -6.33 -8.19 -10.51
CA GLU A 100 -7.75 -8.53 -10.39
C GLU A 100 -7.92 -9.95 -9.83
N VAL A 101 -8.86 -10.11 -8.90
CA VAL A 101 -9.30 -11.38 -8.35
C VAL A 101 -10.82 -11.43 -8.48
N ARG A 102 -11.36 -12.56 -8.93
CA ARG A 102 -12.81 -12.76 -9.07
C ARG A 102 -13.29 -13.84 -8.10
N PRO A 103 -14.57 -13.80 -7.66
CA PRO A 103 -15.16 -14.91 -6.93
C PRO A 103 -14.99 -16.25 -7.66
N GLU A 104 -14.98 -17.35 -6.90
CA GLU A 104 -14.96 -18.70 -7.48
C GLU A 104 -16.07 -18.91 -8.52
N LYS A 105 -15.80 -19.74 -9.53
CA LYS A 105 -16.72 -19.98 -10.65
C LYS A 105 -18.13 -20.33 -10.16
N GLY A 106 -19.10 -19.58 -10.63
CA GLY A 106 -20.53 -19.74 -10.27
C GLY A 106 -20.97 -18.99 -9.01
N ARG A 107 -20.06 -18.28 -8.31
CA ARG A 107 -20.39 -17.42 -7.18
C ARG A 107 -20.48 -15.95 -7.58
N LYS A 108 -21.31 -15.20 -6.85
CA LYS A 108 -21.45 -13.74 -6.97
C LYS A 108 -20.62 -12.96 -5.95
N SER A 109 -20.16 -13.63 -4.89
CA SER A 109 -19.43 -13.05 -3.77
C SER A 109 -18.26 -13.95 -3.33
N PHE A 110 -17.29 -13.36 -2.64
CA PHE A 110 -16.13 -14.06 -2.11
C PHE A 110 -16.50 -14.88 -0.87
N GLY A 111 -16.06 -16.13 -0.83
CA GLY A 111 -16.13 -16.95 0.37
C GLY A 111 -14.87 -16.80 1.24
N LEU A 112 -15.00 -17.00 2.55
CA LEU A 112 -13.87 -16.90 3.50
C LEU A 112 -12.64 -17.72 3.10
N ALA A 113 -12.83 -18.99 2.68
CA ALA A 113 -11.73 -19.85 2.24
C ALA A 113 -10.94 -19.26 1.07
N GLN A 114 -11.62 -18.60 0.13
CA GLN A 114 -10.98 -17.92 -0.99
C GLN A 114 -10.18 -16.70 -0.51
N LEU A 115 -10.73 -15.92 0.42
CA LEU A 115 -10.04 -14.75 0.99
C LEU A 115 -8.76 -15.15 1.71
N TYR A 116 -8.82 -16.18 2.56
CA TYR A 116 -7.66 -16.75 3.24
C TYR A 116 -6.59 -17.22 2.25
N ALA A 117 -7.00 -17.96 1.21
CA ALA A 117 -6.07 -18.47 0.20
C ALA A 117 -5.41 -17.34 -0.60
N VAL A 118 -6.16 -16.31 -0.98
CA VAL A 118 -5.64 -15.19 -1.78
C VAL A 118 -4.67 -14.31 -0.99
N LEU A 119 -4.91 -14.13 0.31
CA LEU A 119 -4.08 -13.32 1.20
C LEU A 119 -2.95 -14.13 1.86
N GLU A 120 -2.94 -15.45 1.69
CA GLU A 120 -2.06 -16.38 2.42
C GLU A 120 -2.14 -16.13 3.94
N ALA A 121 -3.37 -15.95 4.44
CA ALA A 121 -3.68 -15.55 5.80
C ALA A 121 -4.31 -16.71 6.59
N THR A 122 -4.14 -16.71 7.91
CA THR A 122 -4.87 -17.61 8.83
C THR A 122 -5.99 -16.90 9.56
N TYR A 123 -5.86 -15.59 9.73
CA TYR A 123 -6.86 -14.73 10.33
C TYR A 123 -6.95 -13.44 9.50
N ILE A 124 -8.15 -13.09 9.07
CA ILE A 124 -8.39 -11.89 8.27
C ILE A 124 -9.18 -10.88 9.07
N ASP A 125 -8.86 -9.61 8.89
CA ASP A 125 -9.66 -8.48 9.34
C ASP A 125 -10.25 -7.74 8.14
N VAL A 126 -11.36 -7.05 8.38
CA VAL A 126 -12.09 -6.28 7.38
C VAL A 126 -12.29 -4.87 7.89
N HIS A 127 -11.71 -3.91 7.19
CA HIS A 127 -11.92 -2.50 7.47
C HIS A 127 -12.81 -1.86 6.40
N CYS A 128 -13.82 -1.12 6.87
CA CYS A 128 -14.79 -0.41 6.05
C CYS A 128 -14.57 1.11 6.20
N PRO A 129 -13.94 1.79 5.23
CA PRO A 129 -13.85 3.24 5.22
C PRO A 129 -15.25 3.89 5.35
N GLN A 130 -15.44 4.71 6.38
CA GLN A 130 -16.74 5.33 6.68
C GLN A 130 -16.99 6.65 5.94
N HIS A 131 -15.98 7.21 5.28
CA HIS A 131 -16.04 8.48 4.59
C HIS A 131 -14.95 8.56 3.51
N GLY A 132 -15.05 9.60 2.67
CA GLY A 132 -14.02 9.92 1.67
C GLY A 132 -14.17 9.10 0.38
N PRO A 133 -13.13 9.08 -0.47
CA PRO A 133 -13.23 8.52 -1.83
C PRO A 133 -13.44 7.00 -1.88
N TYR A 134 -13.28 6.32 -0.75
CA TYR A 134 -13.39 4.86 -0.63
C TYR A 134 -14.64 4.42 0.17
N GLU A 135 -15.59 5.31 0.41
CA GLU A 135 -16.89 4.94 0.96
C GLU A 135 -17.57 3.88 0.08
N GLY A 136 -18.10 2.83 0.70
CA GLY A 136 -18.71 1.67 0.01
C GLY A 136 -17.72 0.58 -0.43
N TYR A 137 -16.42 0.79 -0.25
CA TYR A 137 -15.40 -0.25 -0.39
C TYR A 137 -15.05 -0.87 0.96
N ILE A 138 -14.39 -2.01 0.93
CA ILE A 138 -13.77 -2.67 2.08
C ILE A 138 -12.34 -3.08 1.73
N ILE A 139 -11.49 -3.10 2.74
CA ILE A 139 -10.17 -3.73 2.66
C ILE A 139 -10.17 -4.98 3.54
N VAL A 140 -9.71 -6.09 2.96
CA VAL A 140 -9.55 -7.38 3.65
C VAL A 140 -8.06 -7.69 3.69
N PHE A 141 -7.52 -7.99 4.87
CA PHE A 141 -6.08 -8.18 5.06
C PHE A 141 -5.77 -9.21 6.15
N ASP A 142 -4.53 -9.73 6.16
CA ASP A 142 -4.00 -10.61 7.21
C ASP A 142 -3.78 -9.80 8.50
N ASP A 143 -4.61 -9.99 9.52
CA ASP A 143 -4.51 -9.24 10.79
C ASP A 143 -3.18 -9.50 11.50
N GLU A 144 -2.67 -10.73 11.37
CA GLU A 144 -1.37 -11.16 11.89
C GLU A 144 -0.19 -10.63 11.04
N GLY A 145 -0.44 -9.85 9.98
CA GLY A 145 0.59 -9.35 9.08
C GLY A 145 1.69 -8.59 9.82
N LYS A 146 1.33 -7.79 10.83
CA LYS A 146 2.30 -7.05 11.66
C LYS A 146 3.15 -7.98 12.53
N ASP A 147 2.51 -8.97 13.17
CA ASP A 147 3.19 -9.95 14.04
C ASP A 147 4.16 -10.83 13.24
N ARG A 148 3.78 -11.17 12.01
CA ARG A 148 4.61 -11.87 11.02
C ARG A 148 5.67 -10.99 10.36
N ARG A 149 5.78 -9.72 10.77
CA ARG A 149 6.72 -8.74 10.23
C ARG A 149 6.59 -8.56 8.71
N ARG A 150 5.38 -8.67 8.17
CA ARG A 150 5.14 -8.38 6.75
C ARG A 150 5.42 -6.89 6.47
N PRO A 151 5.93 -6.55 5.28
CA PRO A 151 6.11 -5.15 4.91
C PRO A 151 4.79 -4.38 4.84
N ILE A 152 4.87 -3.07 4.99
CA ILE A 152 3.70 -2.17 4.90
C ILE A 152 3.28 -2.04 3.44
N ASN A 153 1.98 -2.15 3.16
CA ASN A 153 1.45 -2.05 1.81
C ASN A 153 1.48 -0.59 1.32
N PRO A 154 2.18 -0.27 0.21
CA PRO A 154 2.31 1.10 -0.27
C PRO A 154 0.98 1.69 -0.75
N LEU A 155 0.14 0.91 -1.45
CA LEU A 155 -1.13 1.38 -1.99
C LEU A 155 -2.18 1.55 -0.89
N THR A 156 -2.27 0.60 0.04
CA THR A 156 -3.17 0.75 1.19
C THR A 156 -2.76 1.91 2.09
N THR A 157 -1.46 2.21 2.20
CA THR A 157 -1.00 3.41 2.91
C THR A 157 -1.54 4.71 2.27
N ALA A 158 -1.48 4.82 0.94
CA ALA A 158 -2.00 6.00 0.24
C ALA A 158 -3.52 6.12 0.41
N MET A 159 -4.26 5.03 0.20
CA MET A 159 -5.69 4.95 0.46
C MET A 159 -6.02 5.38 1.90
N TRP A 160 -5.30 4.83 2.88
CA TRP A 160 -5.55 5.09 4.30
C TRP A 160 -5.39 6.57 4.65
N TYR A 161 -4.35 7.25 4.16
CA TYR A 161 -4.13 8.67 4.44
C TYR A 161 -5.00 9.61 3.60
N GLU A 162 -5.59 9.14 2.50
CA GLU A 162 -6.65 9.88 1.80
C GLU A 162 -7.97 9.82 2.56
N THR A 163 -8.26 8.70 3.22
CA THR A 163 -9.44 8.56 4.10
C THR A 163 -9.22 9.26 5.44
N TYR A 164 -8.07 9.05 6.08
CA TYR A 164 -7.72 9.50 7.44
C TYR A 164 -6.45 10.36 7.41
N PRO A 165 -6.53 11.65 7.01
CA PRO A 165 -5.36 12.52 6.98
C PRO A 165 -4.68 12.65 8.37
N LEU A 166 -3.35 12.58 8.39
CA LEU A 166 -2.54 12.66 9.63
C LEU A 166 -2.75 13.97 10.41
N GLU A 167 -3.16 15.04 9.74
CA GLU A 167 -3.41 16.33 10.36
C GLU A 167 -4.68 16.32 11.22
N HIS A 168 -5.64 15.47 10.88
CA HIS A 168 -6.98 15.43 11.48
C HIS A 168 -7.19 14.19 12.36
N TYR A 169 -6.46 13.13 12.06
CA TYR A 169 -6.54 11.85 12.75
C TYR A 169 -5.15 11.50 13.29
N ALA A 170 -5.08 10.63 14.30
CA ALA A 170 -3.82 10.05 14.77
C ALA A 170 -3.60 8.60 14.28
N PRO A 171 -3.74 8.26 12.98
CA PRO A 171 -3.63 6.88 12.55
C PRO A 171 -2.15 6.51 12.46
N VAL A 172 -1.73 5.69 13.43
CA VAL A 172 -0.44 4.97 13.38
C VAL A 172 -0.64 3.59 12.75
N ASP A 173 -1.85 3.27 12.29
CA ASP A 173 -2.16 1.98 11.70
C ASP A 173 -2.10 2.02 10.18
N VAL A 174 -1.07 1.38 9.65
CA VAL A 174 -0.94 1.04 8.24
C VAL A 174 -1.01 -0.48 8.12
N VAL A 175 -1.63 -0.94 7.03
CA VAL A 175 -1.86 -2.38 6.80
C VAL A 175 -0.57 -3.03 6.32
N ALA A 176 -0.19 -4.13 6.97
CA ALA A 176 0.96 -4.95 6.60
C ALA A 176 0.54 -6.12 5.72
N GLY A 177 1.32 -6.39 4.67
CA GLY A 177 1.09 -7.51 3.76
C GLY A 177 0.19 -7.19 2.55
N PRO A 178 -0.15 -8.22 1.75
CA PRO A 178 -1.12 -8.09 0.68
C PRO A 178 -2.50 -7.74 1.21
N VAL A 179 -3.27 -6.98 0.42
CA VAL A 179 -4.62 -6.53 0.79
C VAL A 179 -5.57 -6.76 -0.38
N LEU A 180 -6.80 -7.18 -0.10
CA LEU A 180 -7.87 -7.20 -1.08
C LEU A 180 -8.76 -5.96 -0.91
N LEU A 181 -8.87 -5.17 -1.97
CA LEU A 181 -9.83 -4.06 -2.07
C LEU A 181 -11.04 -4.52 -2.88
N MET A 182 -12.24 -4.42 -2.33
CA MET A 182 -13.48 -4.79 -3.02
C MET A 182 -14.66 -3.93 -2.56
N LYS A 183 -15.79 -3.98 -3.27
CA LYS A 183 -17.04 -3.39 -2.76
C LYS A 183 -17.59 -4.25 -1.61
N SER A 184 -18.25 -3.61 -0.65
CA SER A 184 -18.76 -4.29 0.56
C SER A 184 -19.77 -5.40 0.25
N ASP A 185 -20.55 -5.27 -0.82
CA ASP A 185 -21.56 -6.25 -1.28
C ASP A 185 -20.95 -7.55 -1.84
N LEU A 186 -19.63 -7.57 -2.10
CA LEU A 186 -18.91 -8.76 -2.56
C LEU A 186 -18.43 -9.65 -1.41
N LEU A 187 -18.57 -9.23 -0.16
CA LEU A 187 -18.30 -10.03 1.03
C LEU A 187 -19.60 -10.70 1.51
N ARG A 188 -19.54 -12.01 1.81
CA ARG A 188 -20.69 -12.80 2.29
C ARG A 188 -20.59 -13.14 3.75
#